data_AF-D2QJH5-F1
#
_entry.id   AF-D2QJH5-F1
#
_cell.length_a   1.000
_cell.length_b   1.000
_cell.length_c   1.000
_cell.angle_alpha   90.00
_cell.angle_beta   90.00
_cell.angle_gamma   90.00
#
_symmetry.space_group_name_H-M   'P 1'
#
loop_
_entity.id
_entity.type
_entity.pdbx_description
1 polymer ?
#
loop_
_entity_poly.entity_id
_entity_poly.type
_entity_poly.pdbx_seq_one_letter_code
_entity_poly.pdbx_strand_id
1 'polypeptide(L)'
;MSLDLLLTLNTIEVLENYIDKIRPSEELRDQLDIGYKIENQSIIIFESRPYFHRPNERFESTIAKATFVKTQDHWKVFWQRSDSKWHVYEPHPFVRTINQFVALVEQDDYHCFWG
;
A
#
# COMPACT_ATOMS: atom_id res chain seq x y z
N MET A 1 -0.59 21.64 -3.84
CA MET A 1 -0.30 20.97 -5.12
C MET A 1 -1.07 19.66 -5.14
N SER A 2 -2.32 19.65 -5.62
CA SER A 2 -3.12 18.41 -5.63
C SER A 2 -2.67 17.50 -6.79
N LEU A 3 -2.86 16.19 -6.64
CA LEU A 3 -3.06 15.34 -7.80
C LEU A 3 -4.29 15.84 -8.57
N ASP A 4 -4.32 15.59 -9.86
CA ASP A 4 -5.51 15.83 -10.66
C ASP A 4 -6.72 15.11 -10.02
N LEU A 5 -7.89 15.75 -9.99
CA LEU A 5 -9.08 15.21 -9.31
C LEU A 5 -9.48 13.85 -9.90
N LEU A 6 -9.38 13.70 -11.23
CA LEU A 6 -9.71 12.44 -11.92
C LEU A 6 -8.73 11.34 -11.56
N LEU A 7 -7.44 11.66 -11.50
CA LEU A 7 -6.41 10.70 -11.09
C LEU A 7 -6.64 10.23 -9.66
N THR A 8 -7.04 11.15 -8.77
CA THR A 8 -7.31 10.84 -7.36
C THR A 8 -8.53 9.95 -7.20
N LEU A 9 -9.63 10.24 -7.90
CA LEU A 9 -10.84 9.42 -7.88
C LEU A 9 -10.56 7.99 -8.39
N ASN A 10 -9.89 7.86 -9.54
CA ASN A 10 -9.52 6.57 -10.10
C ASN A 10 -8.58 5.79 -9.15
N THR A 11 -7.66 6.49 -8.48
CA THR A 11 -6.77 5.87 -7.49
C THR A 11 -7.55 5.31 -6.31
N ILE A 12 -8.47 6.09 -5.75
CA ILE A 12 -9.30 5.66 -4.61
C ILE A 12 -10.15 4.45 -5.03
N GLU A 13 -10.81 4.51 -6.18
CA GLU A 13 -11.65 3.40 -6.67
C GLU A 13 -10.86 2.10 -6.79
N VAL A 14 -9.67 2.13 -7.38
CA VAL A 14 -8.84 0.94 -7.55
C VAL A 14 -8.34 0.41 -6.21
N LEU A 15 -7.95 1.29 -5.29
CA LEU A 15 -7.49 0.90 -3.96
C LEU A 15 -8.61 0.31 -3.11
N GLU A 16 -9.79 0.93 -3.08
CA GLU A 16 -10.97 0.41 -2.37
C GLU A 16 -11.34 -0.99 -2.89
N ASN A 17 -11.42 -1.15 -4.21
CA ASN A 17 -11.69 -2.45 -4.84
C ASN A 17 -10.62 -3.51 -4.51
N TYR A 18 -9.37 -3.10 -4.30
CA TYR A 18 -8.31 -4.02 -3.90
C TYR A 18 -8.39 -4.38 -2.43
N ILE A 19 -8.51 -3.38 -1.55
CA ILE A 19 -8.65 -3.60 -0.10
C ILE A 19 -9.85 -4.47 0.20
N ASP A 20 -10.99 -4.26 -0.45
CA ASP A 20 -12.19 -5.07 -0.20
C ASP A 20 -11.99 -6.55 -0.56
N LYS A 21 -11.12 -6.87 -1.51
CA LYS A 21 -10.77 -8.25 -1.87
C LYS A 21 -9.87 -8.94 -0.85
N ILE A 22 -8.90 -8.20 -0.29
CA ILE A 22 -7.90 -8.76 0.63
C ILE A 22 -8.29 -8.62 2.11
N ARG A 23 -9.21 -7.71 2.42
CA ARG A 23 -9.61 -7.41 3.80
C ARG A 23 -10.25 -8.67 4.40
N PRO A 24 -9.81 -9.09 5.60
CA PRO A 24 -10.36 -10.26 6.23
C PRO A 24 -11.81 -10.04 6.69
N SER A 25 -12.50 -11.15 6.99
CA SER A 25 -13.87 -11.16 7.49
C SER A 25 -14.02 -10.25 8.73
N GLU A 26 -15.21 -9.73 8.96
CA GLU A 26 -15.47 -8.74 10.03
C GLU A 26 -14.99 -9.22 11.41
N GLU A 27 -15.13 -10.50 11.70
CA GLU A 27 -14.67 -11.13 12.96
C GLU A 27 -13.14 -11.09 13.14
N LEU A 28 -12.39 -11.00 12.05
CA LEU A 28 -10.92 -10.93 12.06
C LEU A 28 -10.40 -9.50 11.99
N ARG A 29 -11.23 -8.51 11.60
CA ARG A 29 -10.81 -7.09 11.49
C ARG A 29 -10.38 -6.47 12.81
N ASP A 30 -10.85 -7.02 13.93
CA ASP A 30 -10.38 -6.62 15.27
C ASP A 30 -8.94 -7.08 15.53
N GLN A 31 -8.50 -8.16 14.88
CA GLN A 31 -7.17 -8.75 15.05
C GLN A 31 -6.20 -8.32 13.92
N LEU A 32 -6.72 -8.13 12.72
CA LEU A 32 -5.95 -7.81 11.53
C LEU A 32 -6.85 -7.04 10.56
N ASP A 33 -6.50 -5.80 10.25
CA ASP A 33 -7.15 -5.04 9.20
C ASP A 33 -6.11 -4.52 8.21
N ILE A 34 -6.54 -4.36 6.96
CA ILE A 34 -5.69 -3.85 5.91
C ILE A 34 -6.29 -2.54 5.44
N GLY A 35 -5.43 -1.53 5.34
CA GLY A 35 -5.82 -0.20 4.91
C GLY A 35 -4.80 0.41 3.96
N TYR A 36 -5.15 1.58 3.44
CA TYR A 36 -4.24 2.42 2.70
C TYR A 36 -4.33 3.86 3.19
N LYS A 37 -3.24 4.60 3.00
CA LYS A 37 -3.12 6.04 3.28
C LYS A 37 -2.62 6.73 2.02
N ILE A 38 -3.21 7.87 1.69
CA ILE A 38 -2.74 8.73 0.62
C ILE A 38 -2.10 9.96 1.26
N GLU A 39 -0.78 10.04 1.16
CA GLU A 39 0.02 11.15 1.67
C GLU A 39 0.61 11.96 0.51
N ASN A 40 0.04 13.13 0.24
CA ASN A 40 0.39 14.01 -0.88
C ASN A 40 0.24 13.34 -2.25
N GLN A 41 1.29 12.68 -2.70
CA GLN A 41 1.39 11.95 -3.97
C GLN A 41 1.87 10.51 -3.77
N SER A 42 1.92 10.07 -2.51
CA SER A 42 2.28 8.71 -2.14
C SER A 42 1.07 7.96 -1.64
N ILE A 43 0.96 6.71 -2.02
CA ILE A 43 -0.01 5.74 -1.52
C ILE A 43 0.78 4.76 -0.69
N ILE A 44 0.31 4.46 0.51
CA ILE A 44 0.95 3.53 1.43
C ILE A 44 -0.11 2.51 1.83
N ILE A 45 0.12 1.25 1.51
CA ILE A 45 -0.67 0.12 2.01
C ILE A 45 -0.06 -0.30 3.33
N PHE A 46 -0.89 -0.51 4.34
CA PHE A 46 -0.48 -0.90 5.67
C PHE A 46 -1.42 -1.94 6.26
N GLU A 47 -0.85 -2.78 7.11
CA GLU A 47 -1.56 -3.72 7.95
C GLU A 47 -1.68 -3.11 9.35
N SER A 48 -2.88 -3.11 9.92
CA SER A 48 -3.16 -2.68 11.28
C SER A 48 -3.52 -3.88 12.14
N ARG A 49 -2.82 -4.06 13.26
CA ARG A 49 -3.08 -5.12 14.23
C ARG A 49 -2.97 -4.60 15.67
N PRO A 50 -3.76 -5.12 16.62
CA PRO A 50 -3.58 -4.75 18.02
C PRO A 50 -2.22 -5.24 18.52
N TYR A 51 -1.59 -4.45 19.38
CA TYR A 51 -0.34 -4.84 20.00
C TYR A 51 -0.59 -6.01 20.96
N PHE A 52 0.22 -7.08 20.86
CA PHE A 52 0.02 -8.32 21.62
C PHE A 52 -0.14 -8.09 23.14
N HIS A 53 0.62 -7.14 23.70
CA HIS A 53 0.58 -6.80 25.12
C HIS A 53 -0.34 -5.63 25.47
N ARG A 54 -0.84 -4.87 24.49
CA ARG A 54 -1.66 -3.67 24.69
C ARG A 54 -2.73 -3.61 23.59
N PRO A 55 -3.88 -4.28 23.77
CA PRO A 55 -4.90 -4.34 22.73
C PRO A 55 -5.52 -2.96 22.40
N ASN A 56 -5.36 -1.96 23.28
CA ASN A 56 -5.77 -0.58 23.04
C ASN A 56 -4.80 0.19 22.13
N GLU A 57 -3.60 -0.32 21.88
CA GLU A 57 -2.63 0.26 20.97
C GLU A 57 -2.61 -0.56 19.67
N ARG A 58 -2.80 0.11 18.54
CA ARG A 58 -2.69 -0.53 17.22
C ARG A 58 -1.30 -0.30 16.65
N PHE A 59 -0.69 -1.37 16.17
CA PHE A 59 0.54 -1.36 15.40
C PHE A 59 0.19 -1.32 13.92
N GLU A 60 0.81 -0.40 13.18
CA GLU A 60 0.68 -0.30 11.73
C GLU A 60 1.98 -0.74 11.08
N SER A 61 1.94 -1.88 10.39
CA SER A 61 3.05 -2.38 9.56
C SER A 61 2.87 -1.81 8.16
N THR A 62 3.78 -0.98 7.68
CA THR A 62 3.70 -0.52 6.28
C THR A 62 4.19 -1.61 5.33
N ILE A 63 3.35 -1.98 4.37
CA ILE A 63 3.54 -3.11 3.46
C ILE A 63 4.20 -2.62 2.17
N ALA A 64 3.51 -1.74 1.45
CA ALA A 64 3.92 -1.25 0.15
C ALA A 64 3.69 0.25 0.03
N LYS A 65 4.55 0.93 -0.73
CA LYS A 65 4.39 2.35 -1.01
C LYS A 65 4.58 2.65 -2.50
N ALA A 66 3.68 3.43 -3.07
CA ALA A 66 3.79 3.95 -4.43
C ALA A 66 3.83 5.48 -4.39
N THR A 67 4.84 6.11 -5.00
CA THR A 67 4.91 7.58 -5.11
C THR A 67 4.77 8.01 -6.56
N PHE A 68 3.73 8.78 -6.88
CA PHE A 68 3.52 9.33 -8.22
C PHE A 68 4.54 10.42 -8.52
N VAL A 69 5.27 10.30 -9.63
CA VAL A 69 6.23 11.31 -10.09
C VAL A 69 5.67 12.00 -11.33
N LYS A 70 5.05 13.17 -11.11
CA LYS A 70 4.36 13.96 -12.14
C LYS A 70 5.21 14.27 -13.37
N THR A 71 6.51 14.48 -13.20
CA THR A 71 7.42 14.81 -14.32
C THR A 71 7.68 13.64 -15.26
N GLN A 72 7.46 12.41 -14.80
CA GLN A 72 7.72 11.18 -15.55
C GLN A 72 6.44 10.36 -15.79
N ASP A 73 5.30 10.84 -15.30
CA ASP A 73 3.97 10.21 -15.43
C ASP A 73 3.97 8.71 -15.04
N HIS A 74 4.63 8.41 -13.93
CA HIS A 74 4.75 7.05 -13.41
C HIS A 74 4.72 7.02 -11.88
N TRP A 75 4.49 5.83 -11.32
CA TRP A 75 4.53 5.55 -9.90
C TRP A 75 5.83 4.82 -9.58
N LYS A 76 6.59 5.35 -8.62
CA LYS A 76 7.75 4.68 -8.04
C LYS A 76 7.29 3.73 -6.95
N VAL A 77 7.67 2.46 -7.04
CA VAL A 77 7.29 1.42 -6.08
C VAL A 77 8.39 1.23 -5.05
N PHE A 78 7.98 1.19 -3.79
CA PHE A 78 8.84 0.98 -2.64
C PHE A 78 8.28 -0.12 -1.74
N TRP A 79 9.19 -0.85 -1.10
CA TRP A 79 8.91 -1.84 -0.07
C TRP A 79 9.68 -1.46 1.20
N GLN A 80 9.19 -1.88 2.35
CA GLN A 80 9.88 -1.68 3.62
C GLN A 80 10.71 -2.91 3.95
N ARG A 81 12.01 -2.73 4.19
CA ARG A 81 12.89 -3.83 4.64
C ARG A 81 12.91 -3.90 6.17
N SER A 82 13.53 -4.95 6.71
CA SER A 82 13.72 -5.14 8.17
C SER A 82 14.52 -4.00 8.85
N ASP A 83 15.14 -3.11 8.08
CA ASP A 83 15.78 -1.88 8.58
C ASP A 83 14.79 -0.72 8.81
N SER A 84 13.50 -0.97 8.62
CA SER A 84 12.38 -0.01 8.68
C SER A 84 12.49 1.14 7.67
N LYS A 85 13.35 1.03 6.66
CA LYS A 85 13.51 2.04 5.60
C LYS A 85 12.78 1.63 4.33
N TRP A 86 12.40 2.63 3.56
CA TRP A 86 11.84 2.44 2.23
C TRP A 86 12.94 2.16 1.22
N HIS A 87 12.87 1.01 0.57
CA HIS A 87 13.75 0.62 -0.53
C HIS A 87 12.94 0.58 -1.81
N VAL A 88 13.58 0.91 -2.93
CA VAL A 88 12.95 0.77 -4.25
C VAL A 88 12.75 -0.72 -4.53
N TYR A 89 11.60 -1.08 -5.09
CA TYR A 89 11.33 -2.45 -5.50
C TYR A 89 12.07 -2.74 -6.82
N GLU A 90 13.29 -3.29 -6.72
CA GLU A 90 14.18 -3.49 -7.87
C GLU A 90 13.61 -4.30 -9.04
N PRO A 91 12.76 -5.33 -8.83
CA PRO A 91 12.20 -6.09 -9.95
C PRO A 91 11.32 -5.22 -10.87
N HIS A 92 10.53 -4.34 -10.27
CA HIS A 92 9.61 -3.45 -10.99
C HIS A 92 9.53 -2.09 -10.27
N PRO A 93 10.55 -1.22 -10.44
CA PRO A 93 10.67 0.01 -9.66
C PRO A 93 9.68 1.10 -10.09
N PHE A 94 9.11 0.96 -11.29
CA PHE A 94 8.20 1.92 -11.89
C PHE A 94 6.99 1.22 -12.48
N VAL A 95 5.81 1.74 -12.19
CA VAL A 95 4.55 1.31 -12.82
C VAL A 95 3.81 2.52 -13.37
N ARG A 96 3.04 2.35 -14.45
CA ARG A 96 2.34 3.47 -15.10
C ARG A 96 1.00 3.76 -14.45
N THR A 97 0.32 2.71 -13.98
CA THR A 97 -1.02 2.82 -13.42
C THR A 97 -1.07 2.26 -12.00
N ILE A 98 -2.06 2.71 -11.24
CA ILE A 98 -2.30 2.20 -9.89
C ILE A 98 -2.70 0.72 -9.89
N ASN A 99 -3.41 0.25 -10.93
CA ASN A 99 -3.73 -1.17 -11.08
C ASN A 99 -2.47 -2.03 -11.21
N GLN A 100 -1.43 -1.55 -11.90
CA GLN A 100 -0.16 -2.25 -11.98
C GLN A 100 0.55 -2.31 -10.63
N PHE A 101 0.47 -1.23 -9.83
CA PHE A 101 0.97 -1.26 -8.46
C PHE A 101 0.25 -2.30 -7.61
N VAL A 102 -1.09 -2.31 -7.65
CA VAL A 102 -1.90 -3.29 -6.93
C VAL A 102 -1.58 -4.73 -7.35
N ALA A 103 -1.53 -5.00 -8.65
CA ALA A 103 -1.20 -6.32 -9.17
C ALA A 103 0.19 -6.79 -8.74
N LEU A 104 1.15 -5.87 -8.67
CA LEU A 104 2.52 -6.14 -8.21
C LEU A 104 2.54 -6.51 -6.72
N VAL A 105 1.74 -5.82 -5.89
CA VAL A 105 1.59 -6.13 -4.46
C VAL A 105 0.86 -7.45 -4.23
N GLU A 106 -0.12 -7.79 -5.09
CA GLU A 106 -0.86 -9.05 -5.04
C GLU A 106 0.01 -10.24 -5.49
N GLN A 107 0.80 -10.05 -6.54
CA GLN A 107 1.67 -11.08 -7.07
C GLN A 107 2.81 -11.43 -6.10
N ASP A 108 3.38 -10.42 -5.44
CA ASP A 108 4.44 -10.54 -4.43
C ASP A 108 5.51 -11.61 -4.77
N ASP A 109 5.99 -11.61 -6.01
CA ASP A 109 6.91 -12.64 -6.54
C ASP A 109 8.16 -12.88 -5.67
N TYR A 110 8.60 -11.83 -4.95
CA TYR A 110 9.81 -11.83 -4.14
C TYR A 110 9.52 -11.92 -2.63
N HIS A 111 8.25 -12.10 -2.23
CA HIS A 111 7.81 -12.10 -0.83
C HIS A 111 8.31 -10.85 -0.07
N CYS A 112 8.30 -9.72 -0.76
CA CYS A 112 8.80 -8.44 -0.27
C CYS A 112 7.70 -7.63 0.43
N PHE A 113 6.43 -7.90 0.14
CA PHE A 113 5.31 -7.14 0.68
C PHE A 113 4.65 -7.89 1.84
N TRP A 114 4.23 -9.13 1.64
CA TRP A 114 3.48 -9.89 2.63
C TRP A 114 4.32 -10.89 3.43
N GLY A 115 5.53 -11.22 2.94
CA GLY A 115 6.50 -12.06 3.65
C GLY A 115 6.33 -13.56 3.46
#